data_AF-A0A844SWL6-F1
#
_entry.id   AF-A0A844SWL6-F1
#
_cell.length_a   1.000
_cell.length_b   1.000
_cell.length_c   1.000
_cell.angle_alpha   90.00
_cell.angle_beta   90.00
_cell.angle_gamma   90.00
#
_symmetry.space_group_name_H-M   'P 1'
#
loop_
_entity.id
_entity.type
_entity.pdbx_description
1 polymer ?
#
loop_
_entity_poly.entity_id
_entity_poly.type
_entity_poly.pdbx_seq_one_letter_code
_entity_poly.pdbx_strand_id
1 'polypeptide(L)'
;METALYLPVKRFLEKLGFTVKGEIGGCDLVALSGDDPPVVVIGELKLAFNLELILQAVDRAGAADEVWIAAKVSARGKGRESDARYRNLCRRLGFGMLGVTDRGDVEVLVPPPTAAPRRNPKKRSRLITEHRKRKGDPAMGGSTRAPIMTAYRQQALACACALSDGPRRVRDLRADIPDAGKILLHNVYGWFDRAERGIYVLTDAGRAALKRWPQQQMSASGAEATP
;
A
#
# COMPACT_ATOMS: atom_id res chain seq x y z
N MET A 1 25.95 15.94 -15.63
CA MET A 1 25.69 15.07 -16.80
C MET A 1 25.61 13.63 -16.33
N GLU A 2 24.90 12.75 -17.03
CA GLU A 2 24.73 11.34 -16.63
C GLU A 2 26.07 10.60 -16.57
N THR A 3 27.00 10.94 -17.46
CA THR A 3 28.39 10.45 -17.47
C THR A 3 29.14 10.67 -16.15
N ALA A 4 28.73 11.65 -15.32
CA ALA A 4 29.33 11.88 -14.02
C ALA A 4 29.00 10.79 -12.98
N LEU A 5 27.97 9.97 -13.24
CA LEU A 5 27.58 8.84 -12.38
C LEU A 5 28.38 7.57 -12.66
N TYR A 6 28.86 7.42 -13.89
CA TYR A 6 29.55 6.22 -14.35
C TYR A 6 30.77 5.91 -13.48
N LEU A 7 31.65 6.90 -13.26
CA LEU A 7 32.91 6.66 -12.56
C LEU A 7 32.72 6.29 -11.07
N PRO A 8 31.85 6.97 -10.29
CA PRO A 8 31.48 6.51 -8.94
C PRO A 8 30.97 5.07 -8.90
N VAL A 9 30.02 4.72 -9.76
CA VAL A 9 29.40 3.38 -9.75
C VAL A 9 30.38 2.31 -10.22
N LYS A 10 31.19 2.61 -11.25
CA LYS A 10 32.28 1.76 -11.71
C LYS A 10 33.24 1.44 -10.57
N ARG A 11 33.76 2.45 -9.88
CA ARG A 11 34.70 2.26 -8.76
C ARG A 11 34.07 1.46 -7.61
N PHE A 12 32.78 1.66 -7.36
CA PHE A 12 32.04 0.88 -6.36
C PHE A 12 32.02 -0.61 -6.73
N LEU A 13 31.66 -0.96 -7.97
CA LEU A 13 31.64 -2.35 -8.42
C LEU A 13 33.04 -2.97 -8.53
N GLU A 14 34.05 -2.21 -8.97
CA GLU A 14 35.45 -2.68 -9.01
C GLU A 14 35.98 -3.02 -7.61
N LYS A 15 35.59 -2.27 -6.57
CA LYS A 15 35.94 -2.60 -5.17
C LYS A 15 35.30 -3.89 -4.68
N LEU A 16 34.21 -4.33 -5.33
CA LEU A 16 33.58 -5.62 -5.07
C LEU A 16 34.21 -6.77 -5.88
N GLY A 17 35.25 -6.49 -6.66
CA GLY A 17 36.02 -7.50 -7.41
C GLY A 17 35.58 -7.68 -8.87
N PHE A 18 34.69 -6.83 -9.39
CA PHE A 18 34.24 -6.93 -10.78
C PHE A 18 35.14 -6.14 -11.73
N THR A 19 35.25 -6.61 -12.98
CA THR A 19 35.79 -5.80 -14.08
C THR A 19 34.65 -5.05 -14.78
N VAL A 20 34.69 -3.72 -14.80
CA VAL A 20 33.57 -2.87 -15.28
C VAL A 20 33.91 -2.15 -16.59
N LYS A 21 33.00 -2.25 -17.56
CA LYS A 21 33.02 -1.49 -18.82
C LYS A 21 31.68 -0.80 -19.07
N GLY A 22 31.73 0.40 -19.66
CA GLY A 22 30.54 1.16 -20.05
C GLY A 22 30.12 0.88 -21.49
N GLU A 23 28.87 1.24 -21.83
CA GLU A 23 28.33 1.21 -23.20
C GLU A 23 28.42 -0.17 -23.88
N ILE A 24 28.19 -1.24 -23.10
CA ILE A 24 28.20 -2.61 -23.62
C ILE A 24 26.77 -3.01 -23.97
N GLY A 25 26.50 -3.30 -25.24
CA GLY A 25 25.18 -3.79 -25.68
C GLY A 25 24.02 -2.81 -25.41
N GLY A 26 24.32 -1.51 -25.30
CA GLY A 26 23.35 -0.47 -24.95
C GLY A 26 23.04 -0.37 -23.46
N CYS A 27 23.77 -1.08 -22.59
CA CYS A 27 23.75 -0.87 -21.14
C CYS A 27 24.75 0.23 -20.76
N ASP A 28 24.38 1.09 -19.80
CA ASP A 28 25.27 2.14 -19.32
C ASP A 28 26.57 1.56 -18.72
N LEU A 29 26.47 0.44 -17.99
CA LEU A 29 27.63 -0.38 -17.61
C LEU A 29 27.31 -1.87 -17.48
N VAL A 30 28.34 -2.68 -17.72
CA VAL A 30 28.35 -4.13 -17.47
C VAL A 30 29.61 -4.47 -16.67
N ALA A 31 29.43 -5.28 -15.63
CA ALA A 31 30.51 -5.75 -14.77
C ALA A 31 30.52 -7.28 -14.71
N LEU A 32 31.70 -7.88 -14.82
CA LEU A 32 31.89 -9.33 -14.83
C LEU A 32 32.78 -9.76 -13.66
N SER A 33 32.44 -10.87 -13.00
CA SER A 33 33.35 -11.52 -12.04
C SER A 33 34.51 -12.22 -12.76
N GLY A 34 35.50 -12.67 -12.00
CA GLY A 34 36.62 -13.47 -12.51
C GLY A 34 36.33 -14.96 -12.63
N ASP A 35 35.09 -15.40 -12.37
CA ASP A 35 34.69 -16.81 -12.38
C ASP A 35 34.43 -17.33 -13.80
N ASP A 36 34.28 -18.65 -13.94
CA ASP A 36 33.90 -19.31 -15.20
C ASP A 36 32.73 -20.30 -14.95
N PRO A 37 31.51 -20.02 -15.43
CA PRO A 37 31.10 -18.80 -16.15
C PRO A 37 31.06 -17.56 -15.21
N PRO A 38 31.26 -16.34 -15.75
CA PRO A 38 31.29 -15.14 -14.92
C PRO A 38 29.88 -14.75 -14.46
N VAL A 39 29.80 -14.17 -13.26
CA VAL A 39 28.61 -13.45 -12.81
C VAL A 39 28.48 -12.16 -13.62
N VAL A 40 27.30 -11.94 -14.21
CA VAL A 40 26.99 -10.77 -15.03
C VAL A 40 26.17 -9.77 -14.23
N VAL A 41 26.76 -8.60 -13.97
CA VAL A 41 26.10 -7.48 -13.31
C VAL A 41 25.86 -6.36 -14.32
N ILE A 42 24.61 -5.90 -14.46
CA ILE A 42 24.27 -4.79 -15.36
C ILE A 42 23.82 -3.58 -14.54
N GLY A 43 24.33 -2.39 -14.90
CA GLY A 43 23.99 -1.12 -14.26
C GLY A 43 23.36 -0.13 -15.24
N GLU A 44 22.23 0.46 -14.87
CA GLU A 44 21.57 1.56 -15.59
C GLU A 44 21.64 2.85 -14.75
N LEU A 45 21.88 3.98 -15.39
CA LEU A 45 22.21 5.26 -14.76
C LEU A 45 21.25 6.37 -15.25
N LYS A 46 20.66 7.13 -14.32
CA LYS A 46 19.95 8.38 -14.65
C LYS A 46 20.27 9.48 -13.66
N LEU A 47 20.16 10.74 -14.08
CA LEU A 47 20.33 11.87 -13.14
C LEU A 47 19.36 11.81 -11.95
N ALA A 48 18.17 11.25 -12.16
CA ALA A 48 17.17 11.07 -11.12
C ALA A 48 16.50 9.72 -11.27
N PHE A 49 16.17 9.09 -10.14
CA PHE A 49 15.33 7.91 -10.12
C PHE A 49 13.97 8.19 -10.78
N ASN A 50 13.65 7.45 -11.84
CA ASN A 50 12.42 7.61 -12.59
C ASN A 50 11.89 6.30 -13.17
N LEU A 51 10.71 6.36 -13.80
CA LEU A 51 10.09 5.16 -14.36
C LEU A 51 10.94 4.58 -15.49
N GLU A 52 11.54 5.43 -16.33
CA GLU A 52 12.40 5.02 -17.44
C GLU A 52 13.56 4.15 -16.95
N LEU A 53 14.26 4.58 -15.90
CA LEU A 53 15.35 3.83 -15.29
C LEU A 53 14.91 2.43 -14.83
N ILE A 54 13.68 2.29 -14.34
CA ILE A 54 13.11 0.99 -13.97
C ILE A 54 12.82 0.14 -15.21
N LEU A 55 12.27 0.74 -16.28
CA LEU A 55 11.95 0.01 -17.50
C LEU A 55 13.22 -0.51 -18.18
N GLN A 56 14.26 0.32 -18.28
CA GLN A 56 15.57 -0.12 -18.77
C GLN A 56 16.10 -1.30 -17.94
N ALA A 57 16.06 -1.22 -16.61
CA ALA A 57 16.47 -2.32 -15.74
C ALA A 57 15.66 -3.61 -15.95
N VAL A 58 14.35 -3.51 -16.22
CA VAL A 58 13.50 -4.66 -16.59
C VAL A 58 13.97 -5.29 -17.90
N ASP A 59 14.28 -4.48 -18.91
CA ASP A 59 14.77 -4.98 -20.19
C ASP A 59 16.13 -5.70 -20.05
N ARG A 60 16.94 -5.30 -19.07
CA ARG A 60 18.24 -5.95 -18.77
C ARG A 60 18.13 -7.23 -17.95
N ALA A 61 17.08 -7.38 -17.14
CA ALA A 61 16.97 -8.44 -16.15
C ALA A 61 17.05 -9.87 -16.73
N GLY A 62 16.67 -10.07 -17.99
CA GLY A 62 16.77 -11.38 -18.65
C GLY A 62 18.20 -11.81 -19.03
N ALA A 63 19.17 -10.90 -18.98
CA ALA A 63 20.54 -11.12 -19.43
C ALA A 63 21.60 -10.91 -18.31
N ALA A 64 21.18 -10.75 -17.06
CA ALA A 64 22.05 -10.47 -15.92
C ALA A 64 21.71 -11.36 -14.72
N ASP A 65 22.72 -11.68 -13.92
CA ASP A 65 22.55 -12.29 -12.60
C ASP A 65 22.11 -11.23 -11.56
N GLU A 66 22.63 -10.00 -11.70
CA GLU A 66 22.23 -8.85 -10.88
C GLU A 66 22.02 -7.60 -11.73
N VAL A 67 20.95 -6.85 -11.42
CA VAL A 67 20.69 -5.54 -12.03
C VAL A 67 20.71 -4.45 -10.96
N TRP A 68 21.47 -3.39 -11.23
CA TRP A 68 21.57 -2.21 -10.41
C TRP A 68 21.06 -0.98 -11.15
N ILE A 69 20.24 -0.18 -10.48
CA ILE A 69 19.90 1.17 -10.95
C ILE A 69 20.63 2.19 -10.09
N ALA A 70 21.20 3.22 -10.70
CA ALA A 70 21.86 4.30 -9.98
C ALA A 70 21.37 5.67 -10.41
N ALA A 71 21.24 6.57 -9.43
CA ALA A 71 20.94 7.97 -9.70
C ALA A 71 21.52 8.90 -8.64
N LYS A 72 21.53 10.20 -8.91
CA LYS A 72 21.93 11.18 -7.89
C LYS A 72 20.95 11.18 -6.72
N VAL A 73 21.48 11.25 -5.51
CA VAL A 73 20.69 11.53 -4.31
C VAL A 73 20.18 12.97 -4.38
N SER A 74 18.92 13.20 -4.04
CA SER A 74 18.40 14.57 -4.03
C SER A 74 18.99 15.37 -2.87
N ALA A 75 19.52 16.57 -3.18
CA ALA A 75 20.07 17.46 -2.17
C ALA A 75 19.05 17.86 -1.06
N ARG A 76 17.75 17.70 -1.32
CA ARG A 76 16.66 18.06 -0.40
C ARG A 76 15.98 16.83 0.26
N GLY A 77 16.47 15.61 0.03
CA GLY A 77 15.95 14.38 0.65
C GLY A 77 14.51 13.98 0.26
N LYS A 78 13.95 14.59 -0.80
CA LYS A 78 12.56 14.40 -1.25
C LYS A 78 12.44 13.64 -2.57
N GLY A 79 13.53 13.09 -3.09
CA GLY A 79 13.52 12.32 -4.33
C GLY A 79 13.04 10.88 -4.12
N ARG A 80 12.98 10.11 -5.21
CA ARG A 80 12.47 8.72 -5.15
C ARG A 80 13.39 7.78 -4.37
N GLU A 81 14.62 8.18 -4.06
CA GLU A 81 15.53 7.47 -3.17
C GLU A 81 14.94 7.28 -1.76
N SER A 82 14.13 8.23 -1.28
CA SER A 82 13.48 8.15 0.03
C SER A 82 12.05 7.58 -0.04
N ASP A 83 11.41 7.56 -1.22
CA ASP A 83 10.05 7.00 -1.41
C ASP A 83 10.04 5.48 -1.17
N ALA A 84 9.32 5.07 -0.13
CA ALA A 84 9.19 3.66 0.22
C ALA A 84 8.52 2.83 -0.88
N ARG A 85 7.64 3.42 -1.71
CA ARG A 85 6.98 2.73 -2.83
C ARG A 85 7.98 2.40 -3.93
N TYR A 86 8.85 3.34 -4.27
CA TYR A 86 9.88 3.14 -5.30
C TYR A 86 10.91 2.09 -4.86
N ARG A 87 11.43 2.21 -3.63
CA ARG A 87 12.31 1.18 -3.05
C ARG A 87 11.66 -0.20 -2.99
N ASN A 88 10.37 -0.28 -2.64
CA ASN A 88 9.64 -1.54 -2.64
C ASN A 88 9.37 -2.09 -4.05
N LEU A 89 9.30 -1.25 -5.07
CA LEU A 89 9.22 -1.68 -6.47
C LEU A 89 10.54 -2.35 -6.88
N CYS A 90 11.69 -1.72 -6.64
CA CYS A 90 13.00 -2.31 -6.92
C CYS A 90 13.16 -3.68 -6.23
N ARG A 91 12.82 -3.77 -4.93
CA ARG A 91 12.83 -5.06 -4.21
C ARG A 91 11.97 -6.13 -4.88
N ARG A 92 10.78 -5.77 -5.40
CA ARG A 92 9.86 -6.70 -6.07
C ARG A 92 10.36 -7.17 -7.42
N LEU A 93 11.08 -6.32 -8.12
CA LEU A 93 11.64 -6.61 -9.43
C LEU A 93 13.01 -7.28 -9.35
N GLY A 94 13.64 -7.33 -8.17
CA GLY A 94 14.97 -7.92 -8.00
C GLY A 94 16.13 -6.94 -8.19
N PHE A 95 15.86 -5.63 -8.22
CA PHE A 95 16.87 -4.64 -8.57
C PHE A 95 17.54 -4.04 -7.33
N GLY A 96 18.86 -3.95 -7.38
CA GLY A 96 19.65 -3.10 -6.50
C GLY A 96 19.48 -1.62 -6.84
N MET A 97 19.64 -0.75 -5.85
CA MET A 97 19.46 0.69 -5.99
C MET A 97 20.62 1.44 -5.33
N LEU A 98 21.36 2.21 -6.12
CA LEU A 98 22.52 2.99 -5.70
C LEU A 98 22.23 4.49 -5.76
N GLY A 99 22.42 5.18 -4.64
CA GLY A 99 22.43 6.65 -4.58
C GLY A 99 23.85 7.17 -4.78
N VAL A 100 24.04 8.11 -5.71
CA VAL A 100 25.33 8.81 -5.87
C VAL A 100 25.21 10.20 -5.26
N THR A 101 26.03 10.51 -4.26
CA THR A 101 26.04 11.83 -3.61
C THR A 101 26.70 12.89 -4.51
N ASP A 102 26.52 14.17 -4.20
CA ASP A 102 27.21 15.24 -4.93
C ASP A 102 28.74 15.20 -4.78
N ARG A 103 29.26 14.50 -3.76
CA ARG A 103 30.70 14.27 -3.58
C ARG A 103 31.23 13.09 -4.39
N GLY A 104 30.34 12.33 -5.04
CA GLY A 104 30.70 11.13 -5.81
C GLY A 104 30.79 9.85 -4.96
N ASP A 105 30.28 9.88 -3.73
CA ASP A 105 30.14 8.67 -2.90
C ASP A 105 28.93 7.86 -3.35
N VAL A 106 29.02 6.52 -3.22
CA VAL A 106 27.95 5.59 -3.58
C VAL A 106 27.34 5.00 -2.32
N GLU A 107 26.02 5.12 -2.19
CA GLU A 107 25.23 4.56 -1.10
C GLU A 107 24.32 3.44 -1.62
N VAL A 108 24.34 2.29 -0.97
CA VAL A 108 23.40 1.19 -1.27
C VAL A 108 22.06 1.47 -0.58
N LEU A 109 21.07 1.91 -1.35
CA LEU A 109 19.74 2.26 -0.85
C LEU A 109 18.81 1.03 -0.77
N VAL A 110 18.98 0.11 -1.72
CA VAL A 110 18.32 -1.19 -1.77
C VAL A 110 19.35 -2.20 -2.27
N PRO A 111 19.71 -3.23 -1.49
CA PRO A 111 20.50 -4.33 -2.03
C PRO A 111 19.63 -5.21 -2.95
N PRO A 112 20.19 -5.81 -4.02
CA PRO A 112 19.53 -6.86 -4.79
C PRO A 112 19.06 -7.97 -3.83
N PRO A 113 17.78 -8.38 -3.90
CA PRO A 113 17.25 -9.39 -3.00
C PRO A 113 17.71 -10.79 -3.45
N THR A 114 18.11 -11.62 -2.48
CA THR A 114 18.47 -13.03 -2.73
C THR A 114 17.27 -13.96 -2.93
N ALA A 115 16.05 -13.45 -2.75
CA ALA A 115 14.80 -14.19 -2.93
C ALA A 115 13.65 -13.24 -3.28
N ALA A 116 12.63 -13.78 -3.98
CA ALA A 116 11.44 -13.03 -4.34
C ALA A 116 10.71 -12.46 -3.11
N PRO A 117 10.22 -11.20 -3.14
CA PRO A 117 9.57 -10.63 -1.96
C PRO A 117 8.30 -11.35 -1.53
N ARG A 118 8.20 -11.58 -0.22
CA ARG A 118 7.04 -12.22 0.39
C ARG A 118 5.78 -11.35 0.25
N ARG A 119 4.66 -11.99 -0.06
CA ARG A 119 3.32 -11.36 -0.01
C ARG A 119 3.04 -10.90 1.43
N ASN A 120 2.20 -9.87 1.60
CA ASN A 120 1.78 -9.41 2.92
C ASN A 120 0.49 -10.13 3.35
N PRO A 121 0.56 -11.21 4.16
CA PRO A 121 -0.62 -12.01 4.53
C PRO A 121 -1.63 -11.20 5.35
N LYS A 122 -1.15 -10.29 6.21
CA LYS A 122 -2.01 -9.44 7.04
C LYS A 122 -2.86 -8.49 6.21
N LYS A 123 -2.25 -7.82 5.20
CA LYS A 123 -2.98 -6.96 4.27
C LYS A 123 -4.00 -7.78 3.46
N ARG A 124 -3.62 -8.96 2.99
CA ARG A 124 -4.52 -9.87 2.26
C ARG A 124 -5.72 -10.28 3.11
N SER A 125 -5.51 -10.77 4.34
CA SER A 125 -6.61 -11.18 5.21
C SER A 125 -7.56 -10.04 5.53
N ARG A 126 -7.05 -8.81 5.74
CA ARG A 126 -7.89 -7.62 5.92
C ARG A 126 -8.78 -7.32 4.72
N LEU A 127 -8.24 -7.43 3.49
CA LEU A 127 -9.03 -7.25 2.27
C LEU A 127 -10.14 -8.30 2.16
N ILE A 128 -9.83 -9.56 2.46
CA ILE A 128 -10.80 -10.66 2.45
C ILE A 128 -11.91 -10.42 3.48
N THR A 129 -11.56 -10.07 4.72
CA THR A 129 -12.54 -9.83 5.78
C THR A 129 -13.43 -8.65 5.46
N GLU A 130 -12.87 -7.54 4.97
CA GLU A 130 -13.65 -6.37 4.58
C GLU A 130 -14.62 -6.71 3.44
N HIS A 131 -14.15 -7.42 2.40
CA HIS A 131 -14.98 -7.84 1.29
C HIS A 131 -16.14 -8.75 1.75
N ARG A 132 -15.86 -9.77 2.57
CA ARG A 132 -16.89 -10.70 3.07
C ARG A 132 -17.91 -10.05 3.99
N LYS A 133 -17.48 -9.07 4.80
CA LYS A 133 -18.38 -8.36 5.71
C LYS A 133 -19.21 -7.29 5.00
N ARG A 134 -18.72 -6.75 3.87
CA ARG A 134 -19.43 -5.73 3.10
C ARG A 134 -20.62 -6.36 2.39
N LYS A 135 -21.81 -5.79 2.61
CA LYS A 135 -23.05 -6.22 1.96
C LYS A 135 -23.17 -5.55 0.60
N GLY A 136 -23.39 -6.36 -0.44
CA GLY A 136 -23.53 -5.89 -1.82
C GLY A 136 -22.28 -5.19 -2.37
N ASP A 137 -22.44 -4.52 -3.51
CA ASP A 137 -21.40 -3.67 -4.11
C ASP A 137 -21.87 -2.20 -4.11
N PRO A 138 -21.68 -1.49 -2.99
CA PRO A 138 -22.35 -0.20 -2.76
C PRO A 138 -21.73 0.98 -3.52
N ALA A 139 -20.62 0.80 -4.23
CA ALA A 139 -19.95 1.91 -4.92
C ALA A 139 -19.16 1.42 -6.14
N MET A 140 -19.34 2.09 -7.28
CA MET A 140 -18.43 1.94 -8.41
C MET A 140 -17.03 2.44 -8.05
N GLY A 141 -16.01 1.68 -8.47
CA GLY A 141 -14.60 2.02 -8.24
C GLY A 141 -14.21 3.38 -8.86
N GLY A 142 -13.22 4.06 -8.24
CA GLY A 142 -12.67 5.31 -8.77
C GLY A 142 -13.36 6.60 -8.30
N SER A 143 -14.41 6.52 -7.47
CA SER A 143 -15.01 7.71 -6.86
C SER A 143 -14.06 8.37 -5.85
N THR A 144 -13.78 9.66 -6.03
CA THR A 144 -12.82 10.43 -5.20
C THR A 144 -13.49 11.45 -4.28
N ARG A 145 -14.79 11.73 -4.46
CA ARG A 145 -15.50 12.83 -3.77
C ARG A 145 -16.60 12.37 -2.82
N ALA A 146 -16.95 11.08 -2.81
CA ALA A 146 -17.95 10.53 -1.91
C ALA A 146 -17.30 9.68 -0.80
N PRO A 147 -17.81 9.72 0.45
CA PRO A 147 -17.36 8.81 1.49
C PRO A 147 -17.56 7.35 1.06
N ILE A 148 -16.50 6.55 1.13
CA ILE A 148 -16.49 5.14 0.69
C ILE A 148 -17.41 4.32 1.59
N MET A 149 -18.33 3.53 1.04
CA MET A 149 -19.12 2.60 1.86
C MET A 149 -18.28 1.38 2.25
N THR A 150 -17.94 1.28 3.55
CA THR A 150 -17.19 0.16 4.14
C THR A 150 -18.10 -0.74 4.96
N ALA A 151 -17.68 -1.97 5.26
CA ALA A 151 -18.44 -2.87 6.12
C ALA A 151 -18.66 -2.25 7.52
N TYR A 152 -17.65 -1.55 8.05
CA TYR A 152 -17.79 -0.80 9.31
C TYR A 152 -18.87 0.29 9.22
N ARG A 153 -18.92 1.06 8.12
CA ARG A 153 -19.94 2.10 7.93
C ARG A 153 -21.33 1.50 7.77
N GLN A 154 -21.47 0.37 7.08
CA GLN A 154 -22.74 -0.35 6.99
C GLN A 154 -23.23 -0.80 8.37
N GLN A 155 -22.35 -1.33 9.22
CA GLN A 155 -22.73 -1.69 10.59
C GLN A 155 -23.04 -0.46 11.46
N ALA A 156 -22.31 0.65 11.29
CA ALA A 156 -22.64 1.90 11.97
C ALA A 156 -24.01 2.46 11.53
N LEU A 157 -24.34 2.35 10.24
CA LEU A 157 -25.66 2.74 9.72
C LEU A 157 -26.77 1.82 10.24
N ALA A 158 -26.50 0.52 10.39
CA ALA A 158 -27.42 -0.42 11.02
C ALA A 158 -27.67 -0.05 12.49
N CYS A 159 -26.62 0.30 13.26
CA CYS A 159 -26.78 0.81 14.63
C CYS A 159 -27.59 2.10 14.65
N ALA A 160 -27.32 3.02 13.71
CA ALA A 160 -28.04 4.28 13.61
C ALA A 160 -29.52 4.05 13.32
N CYS A 161 -29.84 3.13 12.40
CA CYS A 161 -31.20 2.74 12.08
C CYS A 161 -31.91 2.11 13.29
N ALA A 162 -31.25 1.24 14.05
CA ALA A 162 -31.85 0.64 15.24
C ALA A 162 -32.11 1.63 16.38
N LEU A 163 -31.42 2.77 16.38
CA LEU A 163 -31.56 3.88 17.34
C LEU A 163 -32.50 5.00 16.83
N SER A 164 -33.06 4.89 15.62
CA SER A 164 -33.93 5.94 15.06
C SER A 164 -35.20 6.15 15.89
N ASP A 165 -35.70 5.08 16.50
CA ASP A 165 -36.99 5.06 17.20
C ASP A 165 -36.83 5.38 18.70
N GLY A 166 -35.60 5.55 19.19
CA GLY A 166 -35.32 5.94 20.57
C GLY A 166 -34.07 5.29 21.18
N PRO A 167 -33.78 5.59 22.46
CA PRO A 167 -32.64 5.03 23.18
C PRO A 167 -32.68 3.49 23.26
N ARG A 168 -31.55 2.82 22.99
CA ARG A 168 -31.46 1.34 23.07
C ARG A 168 -30.25 0.89 23.88
N ARG A 169 -30.36 -0.27 24.53
CA ARG A 169 -29.23 -0.90 25.23
C ARG A 169 -28.31 -1.58 24.21
N VAL A 170 -27.00 -1.49 24.43
CA VAL A 170 -25.98 -2.14 23.58
C VAL A 170 -26.24 -3.65 23.43
N ARG A 171 -26.71 -4.30 24.50
CA ARG A 171 -26.97 -5.75 24.50
C ARG A 171 -28.07 -6.14 23.50
N ASP A 172 -29.07 -5.26 23.32
CA ASP A 172 -30.22 -5.54 22.45
C ASP A 172 -29.82 -5.38 20.98
N LEU A 173 -28.80 -4.55 20.68
CA LEU A 173 -28.25 -4.35 19.34
C LEU A 173 -27.28 -5.44 18.91
N ARG A 174 -26.63 -6.13 19.87
CA ARG A 174 -25.62 -7.15 19.57
C ARG A 174 -26.18 -8.41 18.91
N ALA A 175 -27.48 -8.67 19.07
CA ALA A 175 -28.15 -9.80 18.43
C ALA A 175 -28.02 -9.74 16.90
N ASP A 176 -28.27 -8.56 16.34
CA ASP A 176 -28.22 -8.34 14.88
C ASP A 176 -26.89 -7.72 14.40
N ILE A 177 -26.20 -7.01 15.30
CA ILE A 177 -24.98 -6.24 15.00
C ILE A 177 -23.90 -6.58 16.03
N PRO A 178 -23.12 -7.66 15.82
CA PRO A 178 -22.18 -8.17 16.84
C PRO A 178 -21.15 -7.14 17.33
N ASP A 179 -20.68 -6.25 16.46
CA ASP A 179 -19.70 -5.22 16.78
C ASP A 179 -20.34 -3.90 17.32
N ALA A 180 -21.66 -3.85 17.56
CA ALA A 180 -22.40 -2.65 17.98
C ALA A 180 -21.75 -1.95 19.18
N GLY A 181 -21.33 -2.70 20.19
CA GLY A 181 -20.71 -2.11 21.38
C GLY A 181 -19.41 -1.35 21.07
N LYS A 182 -18.57 -1.85 20.16
CA LYS A 182 -17.34 -1.17 19.74
C LYS A 182 -17.66 0.05 18.89
N ILE A 183 -18.65 -0.07 17.99
CA ILE A 183 -19.08 1.00 17.09
C ILE A 183 -19.61 2.19 17.88
N LEU A 184 -20.53 1.94 18.82
CA LEU A 184 -21.14 2.98 19.65
C LEU A 184 -20.12 3.63 20.60
N LEU A 185 -19.20 2.84 21.15
CA LEU A 185 -18.17 3.35 22.05
C LEU A 185 -17.13 4.21 21.32
N HIS A 186 -16.59 3.75 20.20
CA HIS A 186 -15.58 4.49 19.45
C HIS A 186 -16.17 5.70 18.72
N ASN A 187 -17.46 5.65 18.36
CA ASN A 187 -18.21 6.73 17.74
C ASN A 187 -17.43 7.47 16.64
N VAL A 188 -16.78 6.72 15.73
CA VAL A 188 -15.83 7.25 14.74
C VAL A 188 -16.42 8.38 13.89
N TYR A 189 -17.75 8.39 13.70
CA TYR A 189 -18.46 9.36 12.89
C TYR A 189 -19.24 10.42 13.69
N GLY A 190 -19.23 10.37 15.02
CA GLY A 190 -20.02 11.28 15.86
C GLY A 190 -21.54 11.06 15.76
N TRP A 191 -21.99 9.87 15.39
CA TRP A 191 -23.42 9.57 15.16
C TRP A 191 -24.18 9.20 16.43
N PHE A 192 -23.47 8.87 17.51
CA PHE A 192 -24.07 8.33 18.72
C PHE A 192 -23.68 9.16 19.94
N ASP A 193 -24.58 9.26 20.90
CA ASP A 193 -24.30 9.78 22.23
C ASP A 193 -24.71 8.79 23.31
N ARG A 194 -24.03 8.84 24.44
CA ARG A 194 -24.31 7.96 25.57
C ARG A 194 -25.29 8.64 26.50
N ALA A 195 -26.55 8.20 26.49
CA ALA A 195 -27.57 8.69 27.41
C ALA A 195 -27.33 8.17 28.83
N GLU A 196 -27.01 6.88 28.96
CA GLU A 196 -26.71 6.23 30.24
C GLU A 196 -25.65 5.13 30.08
N ARG A 197 -25.30 4.45 31.17
CA ARG A 197 -24.39 3.31 31.09
C ARG A 197 -24.96 2.19 30.22
N GLY A 198 -24.37 2.01 29.04
CA GLY A 198 -24.76 0.98 28.09
C GLY A 198 -26.02 1.31 27.29
N ILE A 199 -26.52 2.54 27.36
CA ILE A 199 -27.66 3.05 26.59
C ILE A 199 -27.18 4.20 25.73
N TYR A 200 -27.47 4.10 24.44
CA TYR A 200 -27.06 5.09 23.45
C TYR A 200 -28.28 5.68 22.75
N VAL A 201 -28.11 6.89 22.24
CA VAL A 201 -29.08 7.63 21.43
C VAL A 201 -28.42 8.10 20.15
N LEU A 202 -29.24 8.43 19.16
CA LEU A 202 -28.79 8.98 17.89
C LEU A 202 -28.61 10.51 17.98
N THR A 203 -27.49 11.02 17.49
CA THR A 203 -27.24 12.46 17.35
C THR A 203 -27.91 13.02 16.09
N ASP A 204 -27.92 14.35 15.93
CA ASP A 204 -28.37 14.97 14.68
C ASP A 204 -27.51 14.57 13.49
N ALA A 205 -26.20 14.39 13.69
CA ALA A 205 -25.29 13.89 12.67
C ALA A 205 -25.65 12.44 12.26
N GLY A 206 -26.02 11.59 13.22
CA GLY A 206 -26.50 10.24 12.94
C GLY A 206 -27.82 10.24 12.16
N ARG A 207 -28.78 11.10 12.53
CA ARG A 207 -30.03 11.31 11.77
C ARG A 207 -29.77 11.78 10.34
N ALA A 208 -28.86 12.74 10.15
CA ALA A 208 -28.47 13.21 8.84
C ALA A 208 -27.79 12.11 7.99
N ALA A 209 -27.00 11.24 8.62
CA ALA A 209 -26.37 10.10 7.94
C ALA A 209 -27.40 9.10 7.40
N LEU A 210 -28.48 8.81 8.14
CA LEU A 210 -29.57 7.95 7.66
C LEU A 210 -30.32 8.55 6.47
N LYS A 211 -30.47 9.88 6.42
CA LYS A 211 -31.03 10.56 5.24
C LYS A 211 -30.12 10.42 4.02
N ARG A 212 -28.80 10.54 4.24
CA ARG A 212 -27.80 10.42 3.18
C ARG A 212 -27.65 8.98 2.67
N TRP A 213 -27.75 8.01 3.56
CA TRP A 213 -27.69 6.58 3.24
C TRP A 213 -28.91 5.88 3.84
N PRO A 214 -30.06 5.91 3.15
CA PRO A 214 -31.26 5.22 3.59
C PRO A 214 -30.98 3.73 3.84
N GLN A 215 -31.38 3.23 5.00
CA GLN A 215 -31.29 1.80 5.33
C GLN A 215 -32.60 1.12 4.97
N GLN A 216 -32.54 -0.07 4.38
CA GLN A 216 -33.72 -0.92 4.25
C GLN A 216 -34.13 -1.35 5.66
N GLN A 217 -35.35 -1.05 6.08
CA GLN A 217 -35.91 -1.58 7.32
C GLN A 217 -35.94 -3.11 7.19
N MET A 218 -35.21 -3.81 8.06
CA MET A 218 -35.42 -5.24 8.24
C MET A 218 -36.82 -5.39 8.86
N SER A 219 -37.82 -5.69 8.03
CA SER A 219 -39.13 -6.08 8.50
C SER A 219 -39.00 -7.35 9.31
N ALA A 220 -39.36 -7.30 10.59
CA ALA A 220 -39.53 -8.50 11.41
C ALA A 220 -40.75 -9.27 10.88
N SER A 221 -40.57 -10.13 9.89
CA SER A 221 -41.60 -11.07 9.43
C SER A 221 -41.18 -12.49 9.83
N GLY A 222 -41.75 -12.96 10.94
CA GLY A 222 -41.54 -14.30 11.46
C GLY A 222 -42.41 -14.60 12.67
N ALA A 223 -43.65 -14.11 12.68
CA ALA A 223 -44.66 -14.54 13.64
C ALA A 223 -46.04 -14.35 13.00
N GLU A 224 -46.53 -15.39 12.33
CA GLU A 224 -47.93 -15.83 12.36
C GLU A 224 -48.13 -16.99 11.38
N ALA A 225 -48.34 -18.18 11.94
CA ALA A 225 -49.38 -19.11 11.50
C ALA A 225 -49.44 -20.30 12.47
N THR A 226 -50.33 -20.18 13.46
CA THR A 226 -51.10 -21.30 14.04
C THR A 226 -52.51 -20.74 14.29
N PRO A 227 -53.59 -21.55 14.37
CA PRO A 227 -53.64 -22.96 14.78
C PRO A 227 -53.61 -23.97 13.62
#